data_AF-A0A7S4B2S8-F1
#
_entry.id   AF-A0A7S4B2S8-F1
#
_cell.length_a   1.000
_cell.length_b   1.000
_cell.length_c   1.000
_cell.angle_alpha   90.00
_cell.angle_beta   90.00
_cell.angle_gamma   90.00
#
_symmetry.space_group_name_H-M   'P 1'
#
loop_
_entity.id
_entity.type
_entity.pdbx_description
1 polymer ?
#
loop_
_entity_poly.entity_id
_entity_poly.type
_entity_poly.pdbx_seq_one_letter_code
_entity_poly.pdbx_strand_id
1 'polypeptide(L)'
;GLLSTTGFCRVMEFAASKGLHDTCGVHNLHGMPSVLGGIASALVPCFVTSADAGYPATQLAGVVLTVALAIVGGSIAGAMLRPLKDEEAEMGEDAEYWEVAEEQT
;
A
#
# COMPACT_ATOMS: atom_id res chain seq x y z
N GLY A 1 11.29 -8.71 3.39
CA GLY A 1 11.22 -9.51 4.62
C GLY A 1 11.15 -8.62 5.84
N LEU A 2 12.29 -8.34 6.49
CA LEU A 2 12.39 -7.61 7.77
C LEU A 2 11.61 -6.29 7.83
N LEU A 3 11.70 -5.46 6.78
CA LEU A 3 10.96 -4.19 6.71
C LEU A 3 9.44 -4.41 6.75
N SER A 4 8.97 -5.40 6.01
CA SER A 4 7.54 -5.72 5.93
C SER A 4 7.03 -6.26 7.26
N THR A 5 7.71 -7.26 7.85
CA THR A 5 7.31 -7.86 9.13
C THR A 5 7.33 -6.84 10.27
N THR A 6 8.34 -5.96 10.32
CA THR A 6 8.38 -4.87 11.30
C THR A 6 7.24 -3.87 11.08
N GLY A 7 6.87 -3.64 9.82
CA GLY A 7 5.71 -2.83 9.44
C GLY A 7 4.40 -3.39 9.99
N PHE A 8 4.14 -4.68 9.79
CA PHE A 8 2.96 -5.36 10.35
C PHE A 8 2.89 -5.23 11.87
N CYS A 9 4.01 -5.35 12.59
CA CYS A 9 4.01 -5.26 14.05
C CYS A 9 3.92 -3.83 14.62
N ARG A 10 4.19 -2.77 13.85
CA ARG A 10 4.30 -1.40 14.41
C ARG A 10 3.62 -0.33 13.57
N VAL A 11 3.90 -0.33 12.26
CA VAL A 11 3.40 0.70 11.34
C VAL A 11 1.90 0.54 11.13
N MET A 12 1.41 -0.71 11.04
CA MET A 12 -0.02 -0.99 10.91
C MET A 12 -0.83 -0.44 12.09
N GLU A 13 -0.44 -0.76 13.33
CA GLU A 13 -1.10 -0.26 14.54
C GLU A 13 -1.04 1.27 14.63
N PHE A 14 0.12 1.85 14.30
CA PHE A 14 0.29 3.30 14.29
C PHE A 14 -0.65 3.97 13.26
N ALA A 15 -0.73 3.44 12.04
CA ALA A 15 -1.62 3.96 11.00
C ALA A 15 -3.10 3.84 11.39
N ALA A 16 -3.51 2.70 11.95
CA ALA A 16 -4.86 2.48 12.45
C ALA A 16 -5.22 3.47 13.56
N SER A 17 -4.28 3.79 14.47
CA SER A 17 -4.48 4.82 15.51
C SER A 17 -4.74 6.23 14.97
N LYS A 18 -4.42 6.46 13.68
CA LYS A 18 -4.65 7.71 12.94
C LYS A 18 -5.88 7.64 12.02
N GLY A 19 -6.66 6.55 12.10
CA GLY A 19 -7.82 6.33 11.24
C GLY A 19 -7.48 5.85 9.83
N LEU A 20 -6.24 5.45 9.58
CA LEU A 20 -5.82 4.85 8.30
C LEU A 20 -5.86 3.32 8.44
N HIS A 21 -7.00 2.74 8.11
CA HIS A 21 -7.18 1.29 8.13
C HIS A 21 -6.62 0.64 6.85
N ASP A 22 -5.76 -0.35 7.04
CA ASP A 22 -5.14 -1.15 5.98
C ASP A 22 -5.41 -2.64 6.26
N THR A 23 -6.58 -3.11 5.85
CA THR A 23 -7.12 -4.45 6.19
C THR A 23 -6.16 -5.59 5.89
N CYS A 24 -5.45 -5.52 4.76
CA CYS A 24 -4.53 -6.57 4.32
C CYS A 24 -3.05 -6.22 4.56
N GLY A 25 -2.75 -5.04 5.13
CA GLY A 25 -1.38 -4.56 5.31
C GLY A 25 -0.65 -4.31 3.98
N VAL A 26 -1.35 -3.85 2.94
CA VAL A 26 -0.74 -3.61 1.62
C VAL A 26 0.34 -2.53 1.67
N HIS A 27 0.27 -1.58 2.61
CA HIS A 27 1.35 -0.63 2.86
C HIS A 27 2.64 -1.33 3.30
N ASN A 28 2.52 -2.36 4.15
CA ASN A 28 3.66 -3.10 4.69
C ASN A 28 4.20 -4.15 3.71
N LEU A 29 3.33 -4.77 2.90
CA LEU A 29 3.73 -5.81 1.95
C LEU A 29 4.15 -5.25 0.58
N HIS A 30 3.38 -4.29 0.05
CA HIS A 30 3.62 -3.73 -1.28
C HIS A 30 4.30 -2.37 -1.19
N GLY A 31 3.73 -1.42 -0.43
CA GLY A 31 4.17 -0.02 -0.41
C GLY A 31 5.62 0.16 0.01
N MET A 32 5.94 -0.10 1.28
CA MET A 32 7.29 0.10 1.84
C MET A 32 8.37 -0.72 1.11
N PRO A 33 8.17 -2.03 0.81
CA PRO A 33 9.16 -2.79 0.05
C PRO A 33 9.38 -2.24 -1.37
N SER A 34 8.34 -1.74 -2.05
CA SER A 34 8.47 -1.15 -3.39
C SER A 34 9.28 0.15 -3.36
N VAL A 35 9.04 1.03 -2.39
CA VAL A 35 9.81 2.27 -2.24
C VAL A 35 11.27 1.97 -1.93
N LEU A 36 11.55 1.03 -1.01
CA LEU A 36 12.91 0.58 -0.73
C LEU A 36 13.59 0.03 -1.99
N GLY A 37 12.90 -0.81 -2.76
CA GLY A 37 13.40 -1.37 -4.02
C GLY A 37 13.68 -0.29 -5.06
N GLY A 38 12.81 0.70 -5.19
CA GLY A 38 13.00 1.85 -6.10
C GLY A 38 14.23 2.68 -5.74
N ILE A 39 14.43 2.96 -4.44
CA ILE A 39 15.61 3.67 -3.94
C ILE A 39 16.87 2.83 -4.18
N ALA A 40 16.84 1.53 -3.83
CA ALA A 40 17.98 0.64 -4.05
C ALA A 40 18.35 0.58 -5.54
N SER A 41 17.36 0.49 -6.44
CA SER A 41 17.56 0.51 -7.89
C SER A 41 18.16 1.82 -8.39
N ALA A 42 17.88 2.95 -7.74
CA ALA A 42 18.52 4.23 -8.09
C ALA A 42 19.98 4.29 -7.63
N LEU A 43 20.38 3.51 -6.62
CA LEU A 43 21.74 3.49 -6.08
C LEU A 43 22.66 2.52 -6.84
N VAL A 44 22.14 1.42 -7.38
CA VAL A 44 22.96 0.43 -8.11
C VAL A 44 23.84 1.06 -9.22
N PRO A 45 23.34 1.98 -10.07
CA PRO A 45 24.15 2.61 -11.11
C PRO A 45 25.37 3.37 -10.58
N CYS A 46 25.32 3.87 -9.34
CA CYS A 46 26.43 4.60 -8.72
C CYS A 46 27.65 3.72 -8.42
N PHE A 47 27.48 2.38 -8.46
CA PHE A 47 28.52 1.41 -8.16
C PHE A 47 28.94 0.58 -9.38
N VAL A 48 28.40 0.88 -10.57
CA VAL A 48 28.66 0.14 -11.80
C VAL A 48 29.30 1.09 -12.82
N THR A 49 30.41 0.65 -13.44
CA THR A 49 31.20 1.48 -14.37
C THR A 49 30.74 1.38 -15.83
N SER A 50 29.67 0.65 -16.10
CA SER A 50 29.13 0.48 -17.46
C SER A 50 28.59 1.80 -18.01
N ALA A 51 28.84 2.07 -19.29
CA ALA A 51 28.29 3.25 -19.97
C ALA A 51 26.74 3.29 -19.92
N ASP A 52 26.11 2.13 -19.82
CA ASP A 52 24.65 1.95 -19.75
C ASP A 52 24.14 1.69 -18.32
N ALA A 53 24.86 2.14 -17.29
CA ALA A 53 24.49 1.87 -15.89
C ALA A 53 23.11 2.42 -15.49
N GLY A 54 22.54 3.35 -16.28
CA GLY A 54 21.24 3.97 -16.02
C GLY A 54 21.36 5.28 -15.24
N TYR A 55 20.24 5.98 -15.08
CA TYR A 55 20.19 7.32 -14.52
C TYR A 55 19.48 7.33 -13.15
N PRO A 56 20.21 7.41 -12.02
CA PRO A 56 19.62 7.44 -10.68
C PRO A 56 18.50 8.47 -10.51
N ALA A 57 18.68 9.65 -11.08
CA ALA A 57 17.74 10.75 -10.96
C ALA A 57 16.39 10.45 -11.63
N THR A 58 16.38 9.77 -12.78
CA THR A 58 15.13 9.43 -13.47
C THR A 58 14.37 8.33 -12.73
N GLN A 59 15.08 7.36 -12.13
CA GLN A 59 14.47 6.34 -11.28
C GLN A 59 13.78 6.97 -10.05
N LEU A 60 14.46 7.90 -9.35
CA LEU A 60 13.87 8.60 -8.22
C LEU A 60 12.68 9.49 -8.64
N ALA A 61 12.80 10.20 -9.75
CA ALA A 61 11.69 10.99 -10.30
C ALA A 61 10.48 10.09 -10.62
N GLY A 62 10.71 8.90 -11.18
CA GLY A 62 9.69 7.89 -11.42
C GLY A 62 8.98 7.46 -10.14
N VAL A 63 9.74 7.10 -9.09
CA VAL A 63 9.16 6.70 -7.79
C VAL A 63 8.31 7.83 -7.20
N VAL A 64 8.80 9.07 -7.21
CA VAL A 64 8.05 10.24 -6.70
C VAL A 64 6.77 10.45 -7.50
N LEU A 65 6.85 10.39 -8.83
CA LEU A 65 5.68 10.55 -9.69
C LEU A 65 4.64 9.44 -9.45
N THR A 66 5.08 8.18 -9.32
CA THR A 66 4.19 7.05 -9.02
C THR A 66 3.47 7.25 -7.69
N VAL A 67 4.18 7.66 -6.63
CA VAL A 67 3.57 7.94 -5.32
C VAL A 67 2.58 9.10 -5.41
N ALA A 68 2.92 10.17 -6.12
CA ALA A 68 2.04 11.31 -6.29
C ALA A 68 0.73 10.92 -7.02
N LEU A 69 0.85 10.17 -8.13
CA LEU A 69 -0.31 9.68 -8.87
C LEU A 69 -1.16 8.71 -8.04
N ALA A 70 -0.54 7.83 -7.26
CA ALA A 70 -1.26 6.91 -6.38
C ALA A 70 -2.06 7.65 -5.30
N ILE A 71 -1.47 8.67 -4.65
CA ILE A 71 -2.15 9.46 -3.63
C ILE A 71 -3.31 10.26 -4.23
N VAL A 72 -3.07 10.97 -5.34
CA VAL A 72 -4.10 11.79 -5.99
C VAL A 72 -5.22 10.91 -6.54
N GLY A 73 -4.89 9.88 -7.30
CA GLY A 73 -5.86 8.96 -7.88
C GLY A 73 -6.66 8.21 -6.82
N GLY A 74 -6.00 7.69 -5.79
CA GLY A 74 -6.65 7.01 -4.67
C GLY A 74 -7.57 7.94 -3.87
N SER A 75 -7.17 9.19 -3.64
CA SER A 75 -8.01 10.18 -2.94
C SER A 75 -9.26 10.54 -3.74
N ILE A 76 -9.12 10.73 -5.06
CA ILE A 76 -10.24 10.99 -5.96
C ILE A 76 -11.19 9.78 -5.96
N ALA A 77 -10.67 8.58 -6.18
CA ALA A 77 -11.47 7.35 -6.17
C ALA A 77 -12.18 7.15 -4.83
N GLY A 78 -11.48 7.33 -3.71
CA GLY A 78 -12.07 7.26 -2.38
C GLY A 78 -13.18 8.29 -2.14
N ALA A 79 -12.99 9.53 -2.59
CA ALA A 79 -14.03 10.56 -2.50
C ALA A 79 -15.26 10.22 -3.36
N MET A 80 -15.06 9.63 -4.54
CA MET A 80 -16.15 9.19 -5.42
C MET A 80 -16.93 7.98 -4.85
N LEU A 81 -16.25 7.07 -4.15
CA LEU A 81 -16.86 5.87 -3.57
C LEU A 81 -17.54 6.14 -2.22
N ARG A 82 -17.11 7.16 -1.48
CA ARG A 82 -17.68 7.52 -0.17
C ARG A 82 -19.21 7.62 -0.12
N PRO A 83 -19.92 8.25 -1.09
CA PRO A 83 -21.39 8.30 -1.07
C PRO A 83 -22.09 6.96 -1.39
N LEU A 84 -21.35 5.96 -1.87
CA LEU A 84 -21.87 4.63 -2.20
C LEU A 84 -21.65 3.62 -1.06
N LYS A 85 -21.06 4.06 0.06
CA LYS A 85 -20.80 3.20 1.21
C LYS A 85 -22.12 2.67 1.77
N ASP A 86 -22.17 1.37 1.95
CA ASP A 86 -23.22 0.70 2.71
C ASP A 86 -22.99 0.97 4.21
N GLU A 87 -23.93 1.68 4.84
CA GLU A 87 -23.83 2.05 6.26
C GLU A 87 -24.37 0.96 7.19
N GLU A 88 -25.17 0.04 6.66
CA GLU A 88 -25.78 -1.06 7.42
C GLU A 88 -24.81 -2.24 7.52
N ALA A 89 -23.98 -2.42 6.48
CA ALA A 89 -22.98 -3.47 6.42
C ALA A 89 -21.82 -3.32 7.42
N GLU A 90 -21.66 -4.32 8.30
CA GLU A 90 -20.48 -4.44 9.13
C GLU A 90 -19.28 -4.93 8.30
N MET A 91 -18.16 -4.22 8.41
CA MET A 91 -16.96 -4.54 7.66
C MET A 91 -16.33 -5.85 8.16
N GLY A 92 -16.26 -6.83 7.27
CA GLY A 92 -15.62 -8.13 7.53
C GLY A 92 -16.61 -9.25 7.83
N GLU A 93 -17.92 -8.96 7.82
CA GLU A 93 -18.97 -9.95 8.04
C GLU A 93 -19.61 -10.40 6.73
N ASP A 94 -19.47 -11.68 6.39
CA ASP A 94 -20.00 -12.24 5.14
C ASP A 94 -21.53 -12.31 5.13
N ALA A 95 -22.16 -12.41 6.31
CA ALA A 95 -23.61 -12.58 6.48
C ALA A 95 -24.44 -11.42 5.94
N GLU A 96 -23.84 -10.23 5.78
CA GLU A 96 -24.52 -9.06 5.25
C GLU A 96 -24.88 -9.23 3.76
N TYR A 97 -24.00 -9.91 3.00
CA TYR A 97 -24.15 -10.05 1.55
C TYR A 97 -24.46 -11.48 1.10
N TRP A 98 -24.29 -12.45 1.99
CA TRP A 98 -24.41 -13.87 1.66
C TRP A 98 -25.29 -14.61 2.65
N GLU A 99 -26.01 -15.61 2.16
CA GLU A 99 -26.61 -16.62 3.03
C GLU A 99 -25.48 -17.43 3.67
N VAL A 100 -25.39 -17.39 5.00
CA VAL A 100 -24.40 -18.14 5.78
C VAL A 100 -24.97 -19.49 6.19
N ALA A 101 -24.10 -20.50 6.25
CA ALA A 101 -24.49 -21.81 6.77
C ALA A 101 -24.93 -21.69 8.24
N GLU A 102 -26.02 -22.36 8.61
CA GLU A 102 -26.42 -22.46 10.02
C GLU A 102 -25.25 -23.05 10.84
N GLU A 103 -24.88 -22.38 11.93
CA GLU A 103 -23.85 -22.91 12.84
C GLU A 103 -24.27 -24.31 13.31
N GLN A 104 -23.46 -25.31 12.98
CA GLN A 104 -23.59 -26.64 13.58
C GLN A 104 -23.17 -26.54 15.04
N THR A 105 -24.14 -26.25 15.92
CA THR A 105 -24.01 -26.35 17.39
C THR A 105 -23.68 -27.76 17.84
#